data_AF-A0A6C0CHL7-F1
#
_entry.id   AF-A0A6C0CHL7-F1
#
_cell.length_a   1.000
_cell.length_b   1.000
_cell.length_c   1.000
_cell.angle_alpha   90.00
_cell.angle_beta   90.00
_cell.angle_gamma   90.00
#
_symmetry.space_group_name_H-M   'P 1'
#
loop_
_entity.id
_entity.type
_entity.pdbx_description
1 polymer ?
#
loop_
_entity_poly.entity_id
_entity_poly.type
_entity_poly.pdbx_seq_one_letter_code
_entity_poly.pdbx_strand_id
1 'polypeptide(L)'
;METCQFYDRIYGKHEGKLYIFEPTWETFRPIKSVGWDGTKFSVDDRMYKKNLLSYHYGFSSIEQKSVCETLTEVTELGNQKEIKDPVEFWRWAGITDAEWFNDRPCVFLSPCVAKNWRPYLTYIHQRPRTLGRKPRGSRVTRRLVRK
;
A
#
# COMPACT_ATOMS: atom_id res chain seq x y z
N MET A 1 4.67 -4.55 -18.37
CA MET A 1 4.70 -4.10 -16.96
C MET A 1 3.72 -4.95 -16.17
N GLU A 2 4.02 -5.32 -14.93
CA GLU A 2 2.99 -5.95 -14.08
C GLU A 2 2.11 -4.85 -13.50
N THR A 3 0.79 -5.00 -13.57
CA THR A 3 -0.16 -4.02 -13.04
C THR A 3 -1.09 -4.65 -12.02
N CYS A 4 -1.44 -3.88 -10.99
CA CYS A 4 -2.49 -4.24 -10.05
C CYS A 4 -3.32 -3.01 -9.69
N GLN A 5 -4.58 -3.25 -9.37
CA GLN A 5 -5.43 -2.23 -8.78
C GLN A 5 -5.40 -2.40 -7.26
N PHE A 6 -5.12 -1.32 -6.53
CA PHE A 6 -5.15 -1.31 -5.08
C PHE A 6 -6.01 -0.14 -4.62
N TYR A 7 -7.17 -0.45 -4.04
CA TYR A 7 -8.25 0.49 -3.82
C TYR A 7 -8.62 1.22 -5.13
N ASP A 8 -8.54 2.54 -5.16
CA ASP A 8 -8.98 3.37 -6.30
C ASP A 8 -7.88 3.63 -7.32
N ARG A 9 -6.67 3.08 -7.12
CA ARG A 9 -5.49 3.44 -7.91
C ARG A 9 -4.86 2.23 -8.56
N ILE A 10 -4.31 2.47 -9.74
CA ILE A 10 -3.60 1.48 -10.54
C ILE A 10 -2.11 1.67 -10.29
N TYR A 11 -1.46 0.59 -9.92
CA TYR A 11 -0.02 0.55 -9.68
C TYR A 11 0.64 -0.37 -10.71
N GLY A 12 1.81 0.05 -11.15
CA GLY A 12 2.66 -0.69 -12.06
C GLY A 12 3.97 -1.07 -11.38
N LYS A 13 4.51 -2.23 -11.73
CA LYS A 13 5.85 -2.67 -11.33
C LYS A 13 6.65 -3.07 -12.57
N HIS A 14 7.83 -2.49 -12.69
CA HIS A 14 8.77 -2.79 -13.77
C HIS A 14 10.21 -2.72 -13.24
N GLU A 15 11.00 -3.77 -13.47
CA GLU A 15 12.41 -3.85 -13.04
C GLU A 15 12.65 -3.52 -11.55
N GLY A 16 11.72 -3.91 -10.68
CA GLY A 16 11.79 -3.60 -9.24
C GLY A 16 11.47 -2.16 -8.87
N LYS A 17 11.13 -1.30 -9.84
CA LYS A 17 10.60 0.06 -9.60
C LYS A 17 9.08 0.03 -9.58
N LEU A 18 8.52 0.89 -8.73
CA LEU A 18 7.08 1.07 -8.59
C LEU A 18 6.63 2.32 -9.33
N TYR A 19 5.44 2.22 -9.89
CA TYR A 19 4.79 3.28 -10.63
C TYR A 19 3.33 3.39 -10.21
N ILE A 20 2.78 4.59 -10.31
CA ILE A 20 1.35 4.87 -10.18
C ILE A 20 0.84 5.39 -11.52
N PHE A 21 -0.30 4.88 -11.98
CA PHE A 21 -1.00 5.50 -13.10
C PHE A 21 -1.72 6.75 -12.60
N GLU A 22 -1.43 7.91 -13.19
CA GLU A 22 -2.25 9.10 -12.95
C GLU A 22 -3.22 9.31 -14.10
N PRO A 23 -4.54 9.27 -13.83
CA PRO A 23 -5.55 9.52 -14.85
C PRO A 23 -5.44 10.92 -15.46
N THR A 24 -4.97 11.92 -14.70
CA THR A 24 -4.87 13.31 -15.18
C THR A 24 -3.81 13.51 -16.24
N TRP A 25 -2.76 12.67 -16.27
CA TRP A 25 -1.66 12.76 -17.23
C TRP A 25 -1.68 11.58 -18.20
N GLU A 26 -2.64 10.65 -18.04
CA GLU A 26 -2.75 9.40 -18.80
C GLU A 26 -1.42 8.63 -18.89
N THR A 27 -0.59 8.73 -17.86
CA THR A 27 0.77 8.18 -17.86
C THR A 27 1.13 7.58 -16.50
N PHE A 28 1.98 6.56 -16.53
CA PHE A 28 2.61 6.05 -15.32
C PHE A 28 3.65 7.05 -14.78
N ARG A 29 3.70 7.21 -13.46
CA ARG A 29 4.71 8.01 -12.76
C ARG A 29 5.48 7.16 -11.79
N PRO A 30 6.79 7.35 -11.66
CA PRO A 30 7.58 6.62 -10.68
C PRO A 30 7.20 7.03 -9.26
N ILE A 31 7.20 6.05 -8.35
CA ILE A 31 6.92 6.24 -6.92
C ILE A 31 7.95 5.48 -6.11
N LYS A 32 8.24 5.96 -4.90
CA LYS A 32 9.17 5.28 -4.00
C LYS A 32 8.48 4.14 -3.25
N SER A 33 7.33 4.42 -2.66
CA SER A 33 6.55 3.46 -1.88
C SER A 33 5.10 3.91 -1.71
N VAL A 34 4.27 3.02 -1.19
CA VAL A 34 2.90 3.32 -0.76
C VAL A 34 2.77 2.93 0.69
N GLY A 35 2.32 3.87 1.52
CA GLY A 35 2.27 3.70 2.96
C GLY A 35 1.05 4.37 3.58
N TRP A 36 0.80 4.02 4.83
CA TRP A 36 -0.24 4.61 5.64
C TRP A 36 0.18 6.02 6.11
N ASP A 37 -0.68 7.00 5.88
CA ASP A 37 -0.46 8.42 6.24
C ASP A 37 -1.22 8.84 7.51
N GLY A 38 -1.82 7.89 8.23
CA GLY A 38 -2.60 8.15 9.44
C GLY A 38 -4.11 8.19 9.19
N THR A 39 -4.51 8.41 7.94
CA THR A 39 -5.92 8.49 7.51
C THR A 39 -6.26 7.62 6.31
N LYS A 40 -5.37 7.51 5.32
CA LYS A 40 -5.52 6.70 4.11
C LYS A 40 -4.16 6.17 3.62
N PHE A 41 -4.19 5.26 2.66
CA PHE A 41 -2.98 4.91 1.92
C PHE A 41 -2.61 6.04 0.96
N SER A 42 -1.39 6.53 1.11
CA SER A 42 -0.82 7.60 0.32
C SER A 42 0.48 7.12 -0.32
N VAL A 43 0.84 7.76 -1.42
CA VAL A 43 2.03 7.45 -2.20
C VAL A 43 3.18 8.37 -1.76
N ASP A 44 4.38 7.81 -1.61
CA ASP A 44 5.60 8.61 -1.44
C ASP A 44 6.20 8.93 -2.82
N ASP A 45 5.86 10.11 -3.35
CA ASP A 45 6.41 10.66 -4.59
C ASP A 45 7.18 11.97 -4.40
N ARG A 46 7.56 12.28 -3.14
CA ARG A 46 8.26 13.53 -2.77
C ARG A 46 9.56 13.73 -3.54
N MET A 47 10.25 12.63 -3.85
CA MET A 47 11.51 12.66 -4.60
C MET A 47 11.32 13.20 -6.02
N TYR A 48 10.18 12.94 -6.66
CA TYR A 48 9.88 13.29 -8.05
C TYR A 48 9.14 14.62 -8.18
N LYS A 49 8.63 15.18 -7.08
CA LYS A 49 7.85 16.43 -7.03
C LYS A 49 8.61 17.64 -6.46
N LYS A 50 9.94 17.62 -6.47
CA LYS A 50 10.76 18.69 -5.84
C LYS A 50 10.59 20.07 -6.48
N ASN A 51 10.48 20.15 -7.80
CA ASN A 51 10.41 21.43 -8.53
C ASN A 51 9.18 21.50 -9.42
N LEU A 52 8.17 22.27 -8.99
CA LEU A 52 6.90 22.49 -9.70
C LEU A 52 7.07 23.11 -11.10
N LEU A 53 8.15 23.86 -11.32
CA LEU A 53 8.43 24.54 -12.59
C LEU A 53 9.30 23.71 -13.53
N SER A 54 9.61 22.47 -13.15
CA SER A 54 10.38 21.57 -14.00
C SER A 54 9.54 21.09 -15.18
N TYR A 55 10.14 21.08 -16.37
CA TYR A 55 9.54 20.47 -17.57
C TYR A 55 9.24 18.96 -17.41
N HIS A 56 9.95 18.29 -16.50
CA HIS A 56 9.77 16.88 -16.18
C HIS A 56 9.21 16.69 -14.76
N TYR A 57 8.36 17.61 -14.30
CA TYR A 57 7.70 17.49 -12.98
C TYR A 57 7.02 16.13 -12.81
N GLY A 58 7.25 15.47 -11.67
CA GLY A 58 6.74 14.13 -11.40
C GLY A 58 7.63 13.00 -11.92
N PHE A 59 8.75 13.31 -12.57
CA PHE A 59 9.78 12.38 -13.03
C PHE A 59 11.16 12.83 -12.53
N SER A 60 12.16 11.94 -12.49
CA SER A 60 13.53 12.32 -12.11
C SER A 60 14.34 12.91 -13.27
N SER A 61 14.01 12.53 -14.51
CA SER A 61 14.69 12.96 -15.73
C SER A 61 13.76 12.93 -16.93
N ILE A 62 14.17 13.59 -18.02
CA ILE A 62 13.42 13.57 -19.29
C ILE A 62 13.40 12.17 -19.93
N GLU A 63 14.49 11.42 -19.76
CA GLU A 63 14.58 10.02 -20.20
C GLU A 63 13.62 9.12 -19.43
N GLN A 64 13.44 9.35 -18.12
CA GLN A 64 12.48 8.58 -17.35
C GLN A 64 11.04 8.86 -17.80
N LYS A 65 10.75 10.09 -18.22
CA LYS A 65 9.44 10.45 -18.77
C LYS A 65 9.14 9.66 -20.05
N SER A 66 10.07 9.63 -21.01
CA SER A 66 9.87 8.86 -22.25
C SER A 66 9.75 7.35 -21.99
N VAL A 67 10.50 6.82 -21.03
CA VAL A 67 10.33 5.42 -20.58
C VAL A 67 8.94 5.20 -19.98
N CYS A 68 8.40 6.13 -19.21
CA CYS A 68 7.05 5.98 -18.65
C CYS A 68 5.96 6.08 -19.72
N GLU A 69 6.14 6.94 -20.73
CA GLU A 69 5.23 7.04 -21.88
C GLU A 69 5.19 5.71 -22.66
N THR A 70 6.36 5.17 -23.03
CA THR A 70 6.46 3.87 -23.70
C THR A 70 5.91 2.72 -22.86
N LEU A 71 6.15 2.72 -21.55
CA LEU A 71 5.55 1.74 -20.64
C LEU A 71 4.03 1.85 -20.61
N THR A 72 3.48 3.06 -20.71
CA THR A 72 2.03 3.26 -20.70
C THR A 72 1.40 2.72 -21.99
N GLU A 73 2.01 2.99 -23.14
CA GLU A 73 1.53 2.49 -24.44
C GLU A 73 1.53 0.95 -24.53
N VAL A 74 2.57 0.32 -23.97
CA VAL A 74 2.71 -1.14 -24.01
C VAL A 74 1.79 -1.84 -23.00
N THR A 75 1.29 -1.13 -21.99
CA THR A 75 0.58 -1.77 -20.87
C THR A 75 -0.93 -1.67 -21.03
N GLU A 76 -1.60 -2.82 -21.15
CA GLU A 76 -3.06 -2.91 -21.18
C GLU A 76 -3.66 -2.63 -19.78
N LEU A 77 -4.50 -1.59 -19.68
CA LEU A 77 -5.11 -1.18 -18.41
C LEU A 77 -6.39 -1.95 -18.06
N GLY A 78 -6.94 -2.77 -18.97
CA GLY A 78 -8.29 -3.33 -18.84
C GLY A 78 -8.47 -4.54 -17.91
N ASN A 79 -7.42 -5.33 -17.65
CA ASN A 79 -7.51 -6.63 -16.96
C ASN A 79 -6.62 -6.72 -15.71
N GLN A 80 -6.74 -5.74 -14.82
CA GLN A 80 -5.86 -5.66 -13.65
C GLN A 80 -6.40 -6.47 -12.48
N LYS A 81 -5.50 -7.18 -11.78
CA LYS A 81 -5.86 -7.88 -10.55
C LYS A 81 -6.12 -6.86 -9.45
N GLU A 82 -7.33 -6.86 -8.89
CA GLU A 82 -7.66 -6.07 -7.71
C GLU A 82 -7.11 -6.74 -6.44
N ILE A 83 -6.23 -6.04 -5.73
CA ILE A 83 -5.70 -6.42 -4.42
C ILE A 83 -6.36 -5.53 -3.38
N LYS A 84 -7.09 -6.14 -2.44
CA LYS A 84 -7.74 -5.42 -1.32
C LYS A 84 -6.89 -5.44 -0.06
N ASP A 85 -6.12 -6.50 0.13
CA ASP A 85 -5.31 -6.67 1.33
C ASP A 85 -3.99 -5.88 1.23
N PRO A 86 -3.73 -4.94 2.16
CA PRO A 86 -2.51 -4.12 2.13
C PRO A 86 -1.22 -4.95 2.21
N VAL A 87 -1.26 -6.06 2.95
CA VAL A 87 -0.10 -6.94 3.13
C VAL A 87 0.25 -7.67 1.83
N GLU A 88 -0.75 -8.11 1.07
CA GLU A 88 -0.52 -8.71 -0.25
C GLU A 88 0.02 -7.68 -1.23
N PHE A 89 -0.53 -6.46 -1.20
CA PHE A 89 -0.05 -5.37 -2.02
C PHE A 89 1.42 -5.03 -1.73
N TRP A 90 1.83 -4.91 -0.47
CA TRP A 90 3.23 -4.63 -0.12
C TRP A 90 4.19 -5.75 -0.50
N ARG A 91 3.76 -7.01 -0.41
CA ARG A 91 4.52 -8.16 -0.91
C ARG A 91 4.71 -8.09 -2.42
N TRP A 92 3.65 -7.82 -3.17
CA TRP A 92 3.72 -7.62 -4.61
C TRP A 92 4.65 -6.45 -4.96
N ALA A 93 4.52 -5.34 -4.24
CA ALA A 93 5.33 -4.15 -4.42
C ALA A 93 6.82 -4.35 -4.04
N GLY A 94 7.15 -5.43 -3.33
CA GLY A 94 8.52 -5.70 -2.85
C GLY A 94 8.95 -4.79 -1.71
N ILE A 95 8.01 -4.21 -0.96
CA ILE A 95 8.30 -3.29 0.14
C ILE A 95 8.62 -4.11 1.39
N THR A 96 9.85 -3.98 1.89
CA THR A 96 10.36 -4.71 3.07
C THR A 96 10.22 -3.94 4.37
N ASP A 97 9.98 -2.62 4.32
CA ASP A 97 10.02 -1.71 5.47
C ASP A 97 8.71 -1.72 6.29
N ALA A 98 8.08 -2.89 6.42
CA ALA A 98 6.84 -3.02 7.17
C ALA A 98 7.13 -3.11 8.67
N GLU A 99 6.57 -2.18 9.45
CA GLU A 99 6.63 -2.20 10.90
C GLU A 99 5.44 -3.00 11.47
N TRP A 100 5.63 -3.65 12.61
CA TRP A 100 4.52 -4.31 13.30
C TRP A 100 3.60 -3.28 13.95
N PHE A 101 2.33 -3.22 13.53
CA PHE A 101 1.31 -2.34 14.05
C PHE A 101 0.19 -3.15 14.72
N ASN A 102 0.32 -3.30 16.05
CA ASN A 102 -0.55 -4.10 16.92
C ASN A 102 -0.72 -5.57 16.51
N ASP A 103 -1.60 -5.88 15.57
CA ASP A 103 -1.97 -7.24 15.14
C ASP A 103 -1.53 -7.57 13.70
N ARG A 104 -0.88 -6.63 12.98
CA ARG A 104 -0.43 -6.84 11.58
C ARG A 104 0.77 -5.98 11.16
N PRO A 105 1.50 -6.38 10.11
CA PRO A 105 2.51 -5.51 9.50
C PRO A 105 1.84 -4.30 8.82
N CYS A 106 2.46 -3.12 8.92
CA CYS A 106 2.02 -1.89 8.30
C CYS A 106 3.23 -1.08 7.82
N VAL A 107 3.21 -0.63 6.57
CA VAL A 107 4.18 0.34 6.05
C VAL A 107 3.62 1.74 6.32
N PHE A 108 4.37 2.56 7.06
CA PHE A 108 4.01 3.97 7.30
C PHE A 108 4.71 4.87 6.28
N LEU A 109 4.01 5.91 5.82
CA LEU A 109 4.56 6.83 4.81
C LEU A 109 5.76 7.63 5.33
N SER A 110 5.71 8.01 6.62
CA SER A 110 6.78 8.75 7.28
C SER A 110 6.82 8.38 8.77
N PRO A 111 7.95 8.58 9.47
CA PRO A 111 8.06 8.25 10.88
C PRO A 111 7.15 9.11 11.78
N CYS A 112 6.71 10.27 11.29
CA CYS A 112 5.87 11.21 12.04
C CYS A 112 4.37 10.93 11.92
N VAL A 113 3.96 9.90 11.17
CA VAL A 113 2.55 9.57 10.98
C VAL A 113 1.92 9.13 12.31
N ALA A 114 0.73 9.65 12.61
CA ALA A 114 -0.02 9.24 13.78
C ALA A 114 -0.37 7.74 13.71
N LYS A 115 0.20 6.93 14.61
CA LYS A 115 -0.02 5.48 14.70
C LYS A 115 -1.34 5.14 15.41
N ASN A 116 -2.44 5.66 14.89
CA ASN A 116 -3.78 5.43 15.43
C ASN A 116 -4.42 4.17 14.85
N TRP A 117 -4.75 3.22 15.71
CA TRP A 117 -5.23 1.89 15.31
C TRP A 117 -6.65 1.89 14.73
N ARG A 118 -7.56 2.65 15.35
CA ARG A 118 -8.99 2.64 14.97
C ARG A 118 -9.23 3.22 13.57
N PRO A 119 -8.65 4.38 13.18
CA PRO A 119 -8.79 4.91 11.83
C PRO A 119 -8.29 3.94 10.77
N TYR A 120 -7.12 3.32 11.03
CA TYR A 120 -6.53 2.33 10.15
C TYR A 120 -7.47 1.13 9.90
N LEU A 121 -8.00 0.53 10.96
CA LEU A 121 -8.95 -0.58 10.86
C LEU A 121 -10.25 -0.21 10.13
N THR A 122 -10.75 1.01 10.37
CA THR A 122 -11.97 1.51 9.75
C THR A 122 -11.77 1.66 8.24
N TYR A 123 -10.63 2.19 7.83
CA TYR A 123 -10.27 2.37 6.42
C TYR A 123 -10.13 1.04 5.68
N ILE A 124 -9.47 0.05 6.27
CA ILE A 124 -9.33 -1.28 5.65
C ILE A 124 -10.59 -2.15 5.81
N HIS A 125 -11.65 -1.63 6.42
CA HIS A 125 -12.90 -2.34 6.74
C HIS A 125 -12.70 -3.64 7.54
N GLN A 126 -11.73 -3.66 8.46
CA GLN A 126 -11.46 -4.81 9.32
C GLN A 126 -11.71 -4.50 10.80
N ARG A 127 -11.90 -5.55 11.59
CA ARG A 127 -12.04 -5.45 13.05
C ARG A 127 -10.70 -5.77 13.73
N PRO A 128 -10.46 -5.24 14.94
CA PRO A 128 -9.29 -5.66 15.72
C PRO A 128 -9.35 -7.16 15.95
N ARG A 129 -8.25 -7.88 15.69
CA ARG A 129 -8.14 -9.27 16.08
C ARG A 129 -7.94 -9.32 17.59
N THR A 130 -9.02 -9.51 18.33
CA THR A 130 -8.90 -9.87 19.74
C THR A 130 -8.43 -11.32 19.81
N LEU A 131 -7.41 -11.62 20.64
CA LEU A 131 -7.14 -13.00 21.07
C LEU A 131 -8.48 -13.66 21.40
N GLY A 132 -8.78 -14.79 20.74
CA GLY A 132 -10.08 -15.44 20.82
C GLY A 132 -10.56 -15.48 22.26
N ARG A 133 -11.72 -14.88 22.54
CA ARG A 133 -12.31 -14.95 23.88
C ARG A 133 -12.41 -16.43 24.22
N LYS A 134 -11.86 -16.82 25.38
CA LYS A 134 -12.09 -18.16 25.93
C LYS A 134 -13.58 -18.50 25.78
N PRO A 135 -13.94 -19.68 25.26
CA PRO A 135 -15.34 -20.08 25.11
C PRO A 135 -16.08 -19.80 26.43
N ARG A 136 -17.26 -19.18 26.34
CA ARG A 136 -18.11 -18.99 27.53
C ARG A 136 -18.34 -20.38 28.16
N GLY A 137 -17.87 -20.58 29.40
CA GLY A 137 -17.89 -21.88 30.07
C GLY A 137 -16.52 -22.55 30.27
N SER A 138 -15.43 -22.05 29.68
CA SER A 138 -14.09 -22.65 29.84
C SER A 138 -13.40 -22.33 31.18
N ARG A 139 -14.08 -21.65 32.11
CA ARG A 139 -13.64 -21.50 33.51
C ARG A 139 -14.12 -22.71 34.30
N VAL A 140 -13.52 -23.87 34.02
CA VAL A 140 -13.61 -25.00 34.93
C VAL A 140 -12.54 -24.76 36.00
N THR A 141 -12.94 -24.58 37.25
CA THR A 141 -11.98 -24.67 38.36
C THR A 141 -11.47 -26.12 38.38
N ARG A 142 -10.17 -26.32 38.64
CA ARG A 142 -9.50 -27.65 38.61
C ARG A 142 -10.20 -28.73 39.46
N ARG A 143 -11.16 -28.35 40.32
CA ARG A 143 -12.03 -29.19 41.15
C ARG A 143 -13.18 -29.89 40.41
N LEU A 144 -13.57 -29.44 39.22
CA LEU A 144 -14.71 -29.98 38.46
C LEU A 144 -14.30 -30.95 37.33
N VAL A 145 -13.01 -31.24 37.19
CA VAL A 145 -12.55 -32.33 36.31
C VAL A 145 -12.87 -33.64 37.02
N ARG A 146 -13.94 -34.32 36.59
CA ARG A 146 -14.21 -35.71 37.00
C ARG A 146 -13.02 -36.56 36.55
N LYS A 147 -12.49 -37.38 37.47
CA LYS A 147 -11.48 -38.41 37.18
C LYS A 147 -11.97 -39.35 36.09
#